data_AF-A0A4P9VYV0-F1
#
_entry.id   AF-A0A4P9VYV0-F1
#
_cell.length_a   1.000
_cell.length_b   1.000
_cell.length_c   1.000
_cell.angle_alpha   90.00
_cell.angle_beta   90.00
_cell.angle_gamma   90.00
#
_symmetry.space_group_name_H-M   'P 1'
#
loop_
_entity.id
_entity.type
_entity.pdbx_description
1 polymer ?
#
loop_
_entity_poly.entity_id
_entity_poly.type
_entity_poly.pdbx_seq_one_letter_code
_entity_poly.pdbx_strand_id
1 'polypeptide(L)' 'GEINWDCPCLGPMVQPPCGDAFKAAFSCFVYSTEEPKGVDCIEQFRAMQACFKEHPEIYGEELGADE' A
#
# COMPACT_ATOMS: atom_id res chain seq x y z
N GLY A 1 6.35 -4.79 -15.46
CA GLY A 1 6.57 -3.36 -15.17
C GLY A 1 7.45 -3.27 -13.97
N GLU A 2 8.48 -2.43 -13.99
CA GLU A 2 9.35 -2.22 -12.83
C GLU A 2 8.79 -1.11 -11.95
N ILE A 3 8.82 -1.29 -10.64
CA ILE A 3 8.30 -0.31 -9.67
C ILE A 3 9.47 0.52 -9.15
N ASN A 4 9.37 1.84 -9.30
CA ASN A 4 10.36 2.76 -8.76
C ASN A 4 9.96 3.17 -7.32
N TRP A 5 10.56 2.52 -6.34
CA TRP A 5 10.32 2.78 -4.91
C TRP A 5 10.94 4.09 -4.41
N ASP A 6 11.85 4.68 -5.18
CA ASP A 6 12.44 6.00 -4.91
C ASP A 6 11.58 7.16 -5.43
N CYS A 7 10.42 6.86 -6.04
CA CYS A 7 9.48 7.91 -6.42
C CYS A 7 9.01 8.66 -5.16
N PRO A 8 9.14 10.00 -5.10
CA PRO A 8 8.63 10.77 -3.97
C PRO A 8 7.12 10.60 -3.77
N CYS A 9 6.41 10.15 -4.82
CA CYS A 9 5.00 9.79 -4.78
C CYS A 9 4.66 8.57 -3.90
N LEU A 10 5.60 7.64 -3.70
CA LEU A 10 5.43 6.44 -2.86
C LEU A 10 6.13 6.58 -1.50
N GLY A 11 6.95 7.63 -1.36
CA GLY A 11 7.86 7.88 -0.24
C GLY A 11 7.28 7.64 1.15
N PRO A 12 6.14 8.26 1.53
CA PRO A 12 5.59 8.10 2.87
C PRO A 12 5.03 6.70 3.14
N MET A 13 4.39 6.07 2.15
CA MET A 13 3.82 4.72 2.27
C MET A 13 4.88 3.60 2.35
N VAL A 14 6.08 3.80 1.78
CA VAL A 14 7.16 2.80 1.80
C VAL A 14 8.02 2.86 3.06
N GLN A 15 7.79 3.83 3.95
CA GLN A 15 8.51 3.93 5.23
C GLN A 15 8.07 2.84 6.21
N PRO A 16 8.94 2.40 7.12
CA PRO A 16 8.55 1.55 8.24
C PRO A 16 7.57 2.27 9.16
N PRO A 17 6.72 1.53 9.91
CA PRO A 17 6.70 0.06 10.05
C PRO A 17 5.94 -0.72 8.96
N CYS A 18 5.10 -0.09 8.15
CA CYS A 18 4.18 -0.76 7.23
C CYS A 18 4.65 -0.84 5.77
N GLY A 19 5.81 -0.26 5.45
CA GLY A 19 6.34 -0.18 4.09
C GLY A 19 6.46 -1.51 3.34
N ASP A 20 6.74 -2.61 4.04
CA ASP A 20 6.82 -3.94 3.41
C ASP A 20 5.43 -4.47 3.01
N ALA A 21 4.41 -4.21 3.82
CA ALA A 21 3.03 -4.55 3.48
C ALA A 21 2.54 -3.72 2.28
N PHE A 22 2.88 -2.43 2.24
CA PHE A 22 2.61 -1.57 1.10
C PHE A 22 3.31 -2.07 -0.17
N LYS A 23 4.60 -2.39 -0.11
CA LYS A 23 5.36 -2.91 -1.24
C LYS A 23 4.76 -4.22 -1.77
N ALA A 24 4.32 -5.11 -0.88
CA ALA A 24 3.66 -6.36 -1.26
C ALA A 24 2.32 -6.12 -1.97
N ALA A 25 1.45 -5.26 -1.43
CA ALA A 25 0.16 -4.94 -2.04
C ALA A 25 0.30 -4.21 -3.38
N PHE A 26 1.15 -3.18 -3.42
CA PHE A 26 1.37 -2.37 -4.62
C PHE A 26 2.05 -3.17 -5.73
N SER A 27 3.01 -4.02 -5.39
CA SER A 27 3.64 -4.91 -6.37
C SER A 27 2.67 -5.91 -6.96
N CYS A 28 1.86 -6.56 -6.11
CA CYS A 28 0.77 -7.42 -6.57
C CYS A 28 -0.15 -6.67 -7.54
N PHE A 29 -0.62 -5.47 -7.17
CA PHE A 29 -1.49 -4.67 -8.03
C PHE A 29 -0.84 -4.35 -9.38
N VAL A 30 0.42 -3.90 -9.40
CA VAL A 30 1.12 -3.54 -10.64
C VAL A 30 1.19 -4.73 -11.61
N TYR A 31 1.45 -5.93 -11.08
CA TYR A 31 1.60 -7.17 -11.85
C TYR A 31 0.30 -7.93 -12.12
N SER A 32 -0.79 -7.63 -11.41
CA SER A 32 -2.09 -8.26 -11.65
C SER A 32 -2.53 -8.10 -13.10
N THR A 33 -2.91 -9.22 -13.71
CA THR A 33 -3.52 -9.30 -15.04
C THR A 33 -5.03 -9.54 -15.01
N GLU A 34 -5.62 -9.64 -13.81
CA GLU A 34 -7.04 -9.89 -13.64
C GLU A 34 -7.90 -8.67 -14.03
N GLU A 35 -9.18 -8.94 -14.33
CA GLU A 35 -10.19 -7.91 -14.60
C GLU A 35 -11.35 -8.08 -13.58
N PRO A 36 -11.50 -7.17 -12.59
CA PRO A 36 -10.75 -5.93 -12.40
C PRO A 36 -9.33 -6.14 -11.83
N LYS A 37 -8.41 -5.26 -12.22
CA LYS A 37 -7.01 -5.31 -11.81
C LYS A 37 -6.88 -5.25 -10.28
N GLY A 38 -6.15 -6.20 -9.69
CA GLY A 38 -5.86 -6.28 -8.26
C GLY A 38 -6.92 -7.02 -7.44
N VAL A 39 -7.91 -7.65 -8.06
CA VAL A 39 -8.90 -8.49 -7.36
C VAL A 39 -8.25 -9.70 -6.66
N ASP A 40 -7.14 -10.18 -7.20
CA ASP A 40 -6.27 -11.22 -6.63
C ASP A 40 -5.39 -10.70 -5.48
N CYS A 41 -5.26 -9.38 -5.34
CA CYS A 41 -4.37 -8.73 -4.37
C CYS A 41 -5.08 -8.25 -3.09
N ILE A 42 -6.38 -8.55 -2.95
CA ILE A 42 -7.23 -8.01 -1.87
C ILE A 42 -6.68 -8.34 -0.48
N GLU A 43 -6.11 -9.53 -0.28
CA GLU A 43 -5.54 -9.93 1.01
C GLU A 43 -4.31 -9.09 1.38
N GLN A 44 -3.46 -8.76 0.41
CA GLN A 44 -2.28 -7.91 0.61
C GLN A 44 -2.70 -6.48 0.95
N PHE A 45 -3.72 -5.95 0.26
CA PHE A 45 -4.31 -4.65 0.59
C PHE A 45 -4.93 -4.62 1.98
N ARG A 46 -5.60 -5.70 2.41
CA ARG A 46 -6.13 -5.84 3.78
C ARG A 46 -5.02 -5.82 4.83
N ALA A 47 -3.93 -6.56 4.60
CA ALA A 47 -2.79 -6.57 5.51
C ALA A 47 -2.12 -5.20 5.63
N MET A 48 -1.93 -4.50 4.49
CA MET A 48 -1.43 -3.13 4.46
C MET A 48 -2.35 -2.18 5.23
N GLN A 49 -3.66 -2.25 4.99
CA GLN A 49 -4.64 -1.41 5.68
C GLN A 49 -4.70 -1.69 7.18
N ALA A 50 -4.56 -2.96 7.60
CA ALA A 50 -4.49 -3.33 9.01
C ALA A 50 -3.28 -2.67 9.68
N CYS A 51 -2.10 -2.77 9.06
CA CYS A 51 -0.88 -2.14 9.58
C CYS A 51 -1.02 -0.62 9.68
N PHE A 52 -1.56 0.05 8.66
CA PHE A 52 -1.75 1.50 8.71
C PHE A 52 -2.74 1.93 9.80
N LYS A 53 -3.78 1.12 10.09
CA LYS A 53 -4.71 1.37 11.20
C LYS A 53 -4.08 1.19 12.58
N GLU A 54 -3.06 0.34 12.70
CA GLU A 54 -2.29 0.18 13.94
C GLU A 54 -1.33 1.35 14.19
N HIS A 55 -0.98 2.10 13.14
CA HIS A 55 -0.03 3.21 13.15
C HIS A 55 -0.64 4.53 12.63
N PRO A 56 -1.75 5.01 13.23
CA PRO A 56 -2.44 6.21 12.76
C PRO A 56 -1.59 7.47 12.91
N GLU A 57 -0.63 7.51 13.85
CA GLU A 57 0.27 8.66 13.99
C GLU A 57 1.26 8.84 12.82
N ILE A 58 1.50 7.78 12.03
CA ILE A 58 2.41 7.81 10.87
C ILE A 58 1.61 7.87 9.55
N TYR A 59 0.54 7.07 9.43
CA TYR A 59 -0.19 6.87 8.17
C TYR A 59 -1.60 7.47 8.15
N GLY A 60 -2.07 8.05 9.26
CA GLY A 60 -3.44 8.55 9.40
C GLY A 60 -3.78 9.69 8.44
N GLU A 61 -2.81 10.55 8.13
CA GLU A 61 -2.99 11.67 7.20
C GLU A 61 -3.16 11.20 5.74
N GLU A 62 -2.53 10.07 5.36
CA GLU A 62 -2.68 9.47 4.04
C GLU A 62 -3.89 8.54 3.89
N LEU A 63 -4.37 7.95 4.99
CA LEU A 63 -5.53 7.06 4.97
C LEU A 63 -6.87 7.78 4.75
N GLY A 64 -6.88 9.12 4.68
CA GLY A 64 -8.08 9.88 4.42
C GLY A 64 -9.16 9.61 5.46
N ALA A 65 -8.84 9.86 6.74
CA ALA A 65 -9.90 10.24 7.68
C ALA A 65 -10.38 11.64 7.27
N ASP A 66 -11.14 11.69 6.18
CA ASP A 66 -12.03 12.78 5.81
C ASP A 66 -13.04 12.87 6.97
N GLU A 67 -12.98 13.96 7.75
CA GLU A 67 -14.16 14.46 8.46
C GLU A 67 -15.22 14.90 7.45
#